data_AF-A0A4Q3RU48-F1
#
_entry.id   AF-A0A4Q3RU48-F1
#
_cell.length_a   1.000
_cell.length_b   1.000
_cell.length_c   1.000
_cell.angle_alpha   90.00
_cell.angle_beta   90.00
_cell.angle_gamma   90.00
#
_symmetry.space_group_name_H-M   'P 1'
#
loop_
_entity.id
_entity.type
_entity.pdbx_description
1 polymer ?
#
loop_
_entity_poly.entity_id
_entity_poly.type
_entity_poly.pdbx_seq_one_letter_code
_entity_poly.pdbx_strand_id
1 'polypeptide(L)'
;SVYHINKPKESFTGDIFYTLNPRLTLNAGGAIPIGDRSRTVYLSSIYSRQAGATNIVAGGAVGFLLNADEENPNNFYAGLWTRFNNVNDALIPYVGLEFGDFRLGASYDVNISSLKTASQSRGGLEISLIYIKHPAGARGVPCPRF
;
A
#
# COMPACT_ATOMS: atom_id res chain seq x y z
N SER A 1 0.31 -3.98 14.64
CA SER A 1 1.64 -4.32 15.16
C SER A 1 2.16 -3.22 16.06
N VAL A 2 3.10 -3.55 16.97
CA VAL A 2 3.79 -2.60 17.83
C VAL A 2 5.29 -2.82 17.70
N TYR A 3 6.05 -1.75 17.45
CA TYR A 3 7.51 -1.78 17.33
C TYR A 3 8.17 -1.00 18.47
N HIS A 4 9.46 -1.27 18.71
CA HIS A 4 10.29 -0.59 19.74
C HIS A 4 9.69 -0.64 21.15
N ILE A 5 9.09 -1.77 21.54
CA ILE A 5 8.40 -1.95 22.84
C ILE A 5 9.35 -1.61 24.02
N ASN A 6 10.60 -2.07 23.95
CA ASN A 6 11.60 -1.87 25.01
C ASN A 6 12.31 -0.51 24.96
N LYS A 7 11.91 0.39 24.06
CA LYS A 7 12.55 1.70 23.86
C LYS A 7 14.09 1.61 23.73
N PRO A 8 14.61 0.84 22.76
CA PRO A 8 16.05 0.71 22.59
C PRO A 8 16.70 2.08 22.31
N LYS A 9 17.97 2.20 22.71
CA LYS A 9 18.82 3.36 22.41
C LYS A 9 19.65 3.04 21.18
N GLU A 10 19.47 3.81 20.13
CA GLU A 10 20.20 3.65 18.85
C GLU A 10 21.15 4.82 18.64
N SER A 11 22.28 4.57 17.99
CA SER A 11 23.22 5.60 17.54
C SER A 11 23.69 5.30 16.13
N PHE A 12 23.80 6.35 15.31
CA PHE A 12 24.31 6.21 13.94
C PHE A 12 25.84 6.24 13.87
N THR A 13 26.48 7.09 14.68
CA THR A 13 27.96 7.23 14.73
C THR A 13 28.60 6.65 15.99
N GLY A 14 27.81 6.25 16.99
CA GLY A 14 28.29 5.73 18.28
C GLY A 14 28.45 6.81 19.37
N ASP A 15 28.31 8.09 19.02
CA ASP A 15 28.57 9.21 19.94
C ASP A 15 27.30 9.78 20.59
N ILE A 16 26.17 9.77 19.86
CA ILE A 16 24.88 10.29 20.33
C ILE A 16 23.85 9.18 20.28
N PHE A 17 23.26 8.86 21.42
CA PHE A 17 22.23 7.83 21.55
C PHE A 17 20.83 8.43 21.62
N TYR A 18 19.96 7.99 20.72
CA TYR A 18 18.55 8.37 20.67
C TYR A 18 17.67 7.21 21.15
N THR A 19 16.79 7.49 22.11
CA THR A 19 15.80 6.51 22.56
C THR A 19 14.65 6.44 21.56
N LEU A 20 14.45 5.28 20.94
CA LEU A 20 13.35 5.07 20.00
C LEU A 20 12.02 4.91 20.75
N ASN A 21 11.06 5.81 20.46
CA ASN A 21 9.71 5.67 21.00
C ASN A 21 8.97 4.49 20.35
N PRO A 22 8.05 3.83 21.10
CA PRO A 22 7.22 2.77 20.54
C PRO A 22 6.40 3.29 19.36
N ARG A 23 6.28 2.46 18.32
CA ARG A 23 5.43 2.73 17.16
C ARG A 23 4.25 1.80 17.17
N LEU A 24 3.05 2.35 17.24
CA LEU A 24 1.81 1.61 17.00
C LEU A 24 1.49 1.66 15.50
N THR A 25 1.07 0.54 14.92
CA THR A 25 0.57 0.48 13.54
C THR A 25 -0.66 -0.42 13.46
N LEU A 26 -1.73 0.07 12.84
CA LEU A 26 -2.97 -0.64 12.58
C LEU A 26 -3.18 -0.68 11.07
N ASN A 27 -3.49 -1.87 10.54
CA ASN A 27 -3.75 -2.07 9.12
C ASN A 27 -5.16 -2.65 8.97
N ALA A 28 -5.91 -2.18 8.00
CA ALA A 28 -7.20 -2.72 7.62
C ALA A 28 -7.31 -2.74 6.09
N GLY A 29 -8.05 -3.70 5.55
CA GLY A 29 -8.26 -3.77 4.11
C GLY A 29 -9.11 -4.95 3.70
N GLY A 30 -9.52 -4.95 2.44
CA GLY A 30 -10.34 -6.00 1.86
C GLY A 30 -10.41 -5.90 0.34
N ALA A 31 -10.86 -6.99 -0.27
CA ALA A 31 -11.12 -7.10 -1.69
C ALA A 31 -12.59 -7.49 -1.90
N ILE A 32 -13.30 -6.71 -2.72
CA ILE A 32 -14.72 -6.86 -2.98
C ILE A 32 -14.87 -7.11 -4.48
N PRO A 33 -15.12 -8.35 -4.93
CA PRO A 33 -15.43 -8.62 -6.32
C PRO A 33 -16.79 -8.01 -6.66
N ILE A 34 -16.92 -7.40 -7.84
CA ILE A 34 -18.14 -6.74 -8.31
C ILE A 34 -18.58 -7.37 -9.64
N GLY A 35 -19.89 -7.50 -9.82
CA GLY A 35 -20.49 -8.03 -11.05
C GLY A 35 -20.20 -9.51 -11.23
N ASP A 36 -19.76 -9.87 -12.44
CA ASP A 36 -19.32 -11.21 -12.84
C ASP A 36 -17.90 -11.56 -12.37
N ARG A 37 -17.33 -10.80 -11.43
CA ARG A 37 -15.94 -10.91 -10.95
C ARG A 37 -14.88 -10.47 -11.97
N SER A 38 -15.28 -9.87 -13.09
CA SER A 38 -14.35 -9.18 -14.01
C SER A 38 -13.67 -7.96 -13.37
N ARG A 39 -14.22 -7.46 -12.25
CA ARG A 39 -13.71 -6.31 -11.51
C ARG A 39 -13.64 -6.62 -10.02
N THR A 40 -12.55 -6.21 -9.39
CA THR A 40 -12.40 -6.31 -7.94
C THR A 40 -11.98 -4.97 -7.37
N VAL A 41 -12.71 -4.47 -6.39
CA VAL A 41 -12.36 -3.26 -5.64
C VAL A 41 -11.54 -3.65 -4.42
N TYR A 42 -10.35 -3.09 -4.31
CA TYR A 42 -9.45 -3.24 -3.18
C TYR A 42 -9.50 -1.96 -2.36
N LEU A 43 -9.73 -2.08 -1.06
CA LEU A 43 -9.65 -0.98 -0.12
C LEU A 43 -8.59 -1.32 0.93
N SER A 44 -7.80 -0.34 1.32
CA SER A 44 -6.83 -0.51 2.41
C SER A 44 -6.57 0.79 3.14
N SER A 45 -6.25 0.66 4.42
CA SER A 45 -5.81 1.75 5.27
C SER A 45 -4.75 1.29 6.26
N ILE A 46 -3.85 2.21 6.58
CA ILE A 46 -2.77 2.06 7.55
C ILE A 46 -2.77 3.30 8.43
N TYR A 47 -2.94 3.09 9.73
CA TYR A 47 -2.75 4.12 10.75
C TYR A 47 -1.47 3.81 11.51
N SER A 48 -0.61 4.81 11.72
CA SER A 48 0.57 4.67 12.55
C SER A 48 0.84 5.89 13.42
N ARG A 49 1.35 5.66 14.62
CA ARG A 49 1.72 6.71 15.57
C ARG A 49 3.03 6.39 16.26
N GLN A 50 3.96 7.34 16.28
CA GLN A 50 5.26 7.23 16.95
C GLN A 50 5.74 8.61 17.41
N ALA A 51 6.22 8.72 18.65
CA ALA A 51 6.82 9.96 19.19
C ALA A 51 5.98 11.25 18.99
N GLY A 52 4.64 11.15 19.00
CA GLY A 52 3.73 12.28 18.75
C GLY A 52 3.36 12.50 17.28
N ALA A 53 4.13 11.96 16.33
CA ALA A 53 3.77 11.98 14.91
C ALA A 53 2.68 10.94 14.62
N THR A 54 1.66 11.33 13.86
CA THR A 54 0.60 10.46 13.36
C THR A 54 0.66 10.43 11.84
N ASN A 55 0.50 9.25 11.25
CA ASN A 55 0.46 9.06 9.81
C ASN A 55 -0.66 8.08 9.45
N ILE A 56 -1.55 8.51 8.56
CA ILE A 56 -2.69 7.76 8.05
C ILE A 56 -2.55 7.67 6.55
N VAL A 57 -2.56 6.47 5.99
CA VAL A 57 -2.62 6.23 4.55
C VAL A 57 -3.89 5.44 4.29
N ALA A 58 -4.77 5.91 3.41
CA ALA A 58 -6.02 5.23 3.10
C ALA A 58 -6.37 5.42 1.63
N GLY A 59 -6.97 4.40 1.03
CA GLY A 59 -7.31 4.43 -0.38
C GLY A 59 -7.72 3.09 -0.91
N GLY A 60 -7.70 2.98 -2.24
CA GLY A 60 -8.07 1.77 -2.91
C GLY A 60 -7.72 1.74 -4.38
N ALA A 61 -7.87 0.57 -4.98
CA ALA A 61 -7.70 0.33 -6.40
C ALA A 61 -8.84 -0.52 -6.95
N VAL A 62 -9.10 -0.40 -8.23
CA VAL A 62 -9.92 -1.33 -8.99
C VAL A 62 -8.99 -2.18 -9.84
N GLY A 63 -9.10 -3.51 -9.69
CA GLY A 63 -8.51 -4.48 -10.60
C GLY A 63 -9.51 -4.85 -11.69
N PHE A 64 -9.05 -4.88 -12.93
CA PHE A 64 -9.80 -5.26 -14.12
C PHE A 64 -9.14 -6.50 -14.73
N LEU A 65 -9.92 -7.57 -14.86
CA LEU A 65 -9.49 -8.77 -15.54
C LEU A 65 -9.39 -8.51 -17.05
N LEU A 66 -8.22 -8.76 -17.63
CA LEU A 66 -7.91 -8.48 -19.03
C LEU A 66 -8.10 -9.69 -19.96
N ASN A 67 -8.20 -10.89 -19.41
CA ASN A 67 -8.37 -12.15 -20.14
C ASN A 67 -9.38 -13.07 -19.44
N ALA A 68 -9.97 -13.99 -20.20
CA ALA A 68 -10.91 -14.99 -19.65
C ALA A 68 -10.21 -16.26 -19.11
N ASP A 69 -8.90 -16.21 -18.89
CA ASP A 69 -8.14 -17.35 -18.36
C ASP A 69 -8.22 -17.35 -16.83
N GLU A 70 -8.93 -18.34 -16.28
CA GLU A 70 -9.07 -18.49 -14.83
C GLU A 70 -7.81 -19.07 -14.16
N GLU A 71 -6.95 -19.75 -14.92
CA GLU A 71 -5.70 -20.34 -14.40
C GLU A 71 -4.57 -19.31 -14.39
N ASN A 72 -4.53 -18.43 -15.39
CA ASN A 72 -3.54 -17.35 -15.50
C ASN A 72 -4.21 -15.98 -15.78
N PRO A 73 -4.91 -15.40 -14.79
CA PRO A 73 -5.56 -14.11 -14.97
C PRO A 73 -4.52 -12.99 -15.08
N ASN A 74 -4.69 -12.15 -16.09
CA ASN A 74 -3.96 -10.89 -16.26
C ASN A 74 -4.85 -9.76 -15.74
N ASN A 75 -4.31 -8.94 -14.84
CA ASN A 75 -5.08 -7.87 -14.21
C ASN A 75 -4.44 -6.51 -14.45
N PHE A 76 -5.24 -5.53 -14.86
CA PHE A 76 -4.87 -4.13 -14.78
C PHE A 76 -5.41 -3.52 -13.49
N TYR A 77 -4.57 -2.79 -12.76
CA TYR A 77 -4.94 -2.09 -11.54
C TYR A 77 -4.83 -0.59 -11.75
N ALA A 78 -5.85 0.14 -11.31
CA ALA A 78 -5.79 1.58 -11.18
C ALA A 78 -6.35 1.98 -9.82
N GLY A 79 -5.64 2.84 -9.09
CA GLY A 79 -6.02 3.20 -7.75
C GLY A 79 -5.49 4.55 -7.29
N LEU A 80 -5.94 4.91 -6.11
CA LEU A 80 -5.65 6.18 -5.49
C LEU A 80 -5.62 6.01 -3.98
N TRP A 81 -4.52 6.43 -3.38
CA TRP A 81 -4.39 6.58 -1.94
C TRP A 81 -4.21 8.03 -1.57
N THR A 82 -4.53 8.34 -0.32
CA THR A 82 -4.21 9.61 0.30
C THR A 82 -3.43 9.33 1.58
N ARG A 83 -2.42 10.15 1.83
CA ARG A 83 -1.65 10.16 3.07
C ARG A 83 -1.93 11.46 3.80
N PHE A 84 -2.31 11.34 5.06
CA PHE A 84 -2.48 12.45 5.99
C PHE A 84 -1.52 12.27 7.16
N ASN A 85 -0.74 13.29 7.47
CA ASN A 85 0.05 13.33 8.69
C ASN A 85 0.09 14.74 9.28
N ASN A 86 0.74 14.89 10.44
CA ASN A 86 0.79 16.18 11.15
C ASN A 86 1.55 17.29 10.40
N VAL A 87 2.24 16.98 9.29
CA VAL A 87 3.18 17.89 8.60
C VAL A 87 2.80 18.11 7.13
N ASN A 88 2.36 17.06 6.43
CA ASN A 88 1.99 17.10 5.03
C ASN A 88 0.88 16.12 4.69
N ASP A 89 0.22 16.45 3.59
CA ASP A 89 -0.78 15.60 2.96
C ASP A 89 -0.36 15.33 1.53
N ALA A 90 -0.62 14.10 1.07
CA ALA A 90 -0.27 13.67 -0.28
C ALA A 90 -1.35 12.79 -0.91
N LEU A 91 -1.53 12.93 -2.22
CA LEU A 91 -2.38 12.07 -3.03
C LEU A 91 -1.49 11.15 -3.87
N ILE A 92 -1.80 9.86 -3.91
CA ILE A 92 -0.92 8.80 -4.41
C ILE A 92 -1.67 7.99 -5.48
N PRO A 93 -1.69 8.46 -6.74
CA PRO A 93 -2.13 7.62 -7.85
C PRO A 93 -1.26 6.39 -7.97
N TYR A 94 -1.90 5.27 -8.30
CA TYR A 94 -1.28 3.97 -8.51
C TYR A 94 -1.81 3.34 -9.79
N VAL A 95 -0.90 2.75 -10.56
CA VAL A 95 -1.23 1.85 -11.67
C VAL A 95 -0.43 0.56 -11.53
N GLY A 96 -1.00 -0.55 -11.97
CA GLY A 96 -0.32 -1.83 -11.96
C GLY A 96 -0.79 -2.75 -13.09
N LEU A 97 0.08 -3.66 -13.48
CA LEU A 97 -0.19 -4.70 -14.45
C LEU A 97 0.30 -6.04 -13.91
N GLU A 98 -0.57 -7.02 -13.88
CA GLU A 98 -0.26 -8.40 -13.54
C GLU A 98 -0.35 -9.27 -14.79
N PHE A 99 0.66 -10.10 -14.98
CA PHE A 99 0.78 -11.03 -16.08
C PHE A 99 1.49 -12.31 -15.61
N GLY A 100 0.77 -13.43 -15.67
CA GLY A 100 1.22 -14.69 -15.06
C GLY A 100 1.55 -14.51 -13.57
N ASP A 101 2.75 -14.92 -13.18
CA ASP A 101 3.22 -14.83 -11.79
C ASP A 101 3.76 -13.44 -11.40
N PHE A 102 3.81 -12.47 -12.32
CA PHE A 102 4.41 -11.17 -12.06
C PHE A 102 3.38 -10.06 -11.98
N ARG A 103 3.62 -9.11 -11.06
CA ARG A 103 2.91 -7.83 -11.00
C ARG A 103 3.90 -6.67 -10.95
N LEU A 104 3.79 -5.80 -11.95
CA LEU A 104 4.51 -4.52 -12.02
C LEU A 104 3.57 -3.41 -11.56
N GLY A 105 4.09 -2.47 -10.76
CA GLY A 105 3.33 -1.33 -10.28
C GLY A 105 4.13 -0.04 -10.31
N ALA A 106 3.45 1.08 -10.44
CA ALA A 106 4.01 2.41 -10.31
C ALA A 106 3.08 3.30 -9.48
N SER A 107 3.67 4.11 -8.60
CA SER A 107 2.97 5.10 -7.80
C SER A 107 3.73 6.42 -7.77
N TYR A 108 3.02 7.51 -7.51
CA TYR A 108 3.63 8.83 -7.41
C TYR A 108 3.00 9.62 -6.26
N ASP A 109 3.81 10.07 -5.31
CA ASP A 109 3.34 10.92 -4.20
C ASP A 109 3.15 12.37 -4.68
N VAL A 110 1.92 12.86 -4.77
CA VAL A 110 1.61 14.27 -5.08
C VAL A 110 1.34 15.03 -3.77
N ASN A 111 2.27 15.88 -3.34
CA ASN A 111 2.06 16.71 -2.13
C ASN A 111 1.01 17.81 -2.39
N ILE A 112 -0.01 17.88 -1.53
CA ILE A 112 -1.15 18.82 -1.66
C ILE A 112 -1.21 19.89 -0.53
N SER A 113 -0.41 19.77 0.53
CA SER A 113 -0.42 20.73 1.66
C SER A 113 0.23 22.09 1.33
N SER A 114 0.11 23.06 2.24
CA SER A 114 0.69 24.42 2.11
C SER A 114 2.24 24.47 1.99
N LEU A 115 2.93 23.36 2.27
CA LEU A 115 4.35 23.13 1.94
C LEU A 115 4.60 22.88 0.44
N LYS A 116 3.55 22.95 -0.39
CA LYS A 116 3.61 22.94 -1.87
C LYS A 116 4.57 23.99 -2.42
N THR A 117 4.68 25.16 -1.78
CA THR A 117 5.55 26.24 -2.24
C THR A 117 7.05 25.89 -2.13
N ALA A 118 7.43 25.04 -1.17
CA ALA A 118 8.83 24.62 -0.98
C ALA A 118 9.22 23.39 -1.82
N SER A 119 8.26 22.53 -2.19
CA SER A 119 8.50 21.28 -2.94
C SER A 119 8.03 21.29 -4.40
N GLN A 120 7.32 22.34 -4.83
CA GLN A 120 6.62 22.42 -6.12
C GLN A 120 5.68 21.23 -6.42
N SER A 121 5.05 20.64 -5.39
CA SER A 121 4.26 19.40 -5.51
C SER A 121 5.03 18.20 -6.10
N ARG A 122 6.37 18.24 -6.08
CA ARG A 122 7.22 17.10 -6.44
C ARG A 122 7.30 16.18 -5.23
N GLY A 123 6.77 14.97 -5.34
CA GLY A 123 7.06 13.89 -4.40
C GLY A 123 8.01 12.88 -5.04
N GLY A 124 7.78 11.59 -4.77
CA GLY A 124 8.61 10.49 -5.26
C GLY A 124 7.87 9.61 -6.24
N LEU A 125 8.52 9.26 -7.35
CA LEU A 125 8.13 8.13 -8.19
C LEU A 125 8.61 6.84 -7.54
N GLU A 126 7.71 5.88 -7.40
CA GLU A 126 7.99 4.55 -6.87
C GLU A 126 7.61 3.49 -7.90
N ILE A 127 8.43 2.46 -8.03
CA ILE A 127 8.19 1.31 -8.89
C ILE A 127 8.24 0.05 -8.04
N SER A 128 7.29 -0.87 -8.25
CA SER A 128 7.22 -2.16 -7.56
C SER A 128 7.20 -3.32 -8.55
N LEU A 129 7.86 -4.41 -8.16
CA LEU A 129 7.81 -5.71 -8.82
C LEU A 129 7.48 -6.75 -7.76
N ILE A 130 6.43 -7.52 -8.00
CA ILE A 130 5.95 -8.58 -7.14
C ILE A 130 5.95 -9.88 -7.96
N TYR A 131 6.44 -10.96 -7.37
CA TYR A 131 6.35 -12.30 -7.92
C TYR A 131 5.51 -13.17 -6.99
N ILE A 132 4.42 -13.73 -7.51
CA ILE A 132 3.52 -14.65 -6.81
C ILE A 132 3.46 -15.90 -7.67
N LYS A 133 4.07 -17.00 -7.22
CA LYS A 133 3.99 -18.28 -7.90
C LYS A 133 2.59 -18.87 -7.78
N HIS A 134 1.92 -19.15 -8.89
CA HIS A 134 0.66 -19.89 -8.94
C HIS A 134 0.94 -21.36 -9.32
N PRO A 135 1.06 -22.28 -8.35
CA PRO A 135 1.28 -23.68 -8.69
C PRO A 135 0.07 -24.28 -9.41
N ALA A 136 0.32 -25.06 -10.47
CA ALA A 136 -0.71 -25.76 -11.22
C ALA A 136 -1.57 -26.64 -10.29
N GLY A 137 -2.89 -26.55 -10.42
CA GLY A 137 -3.84 -27.29 -9.58
C GLY A 137 -4.10 -26.68 -8.19
N ALA A 138 -3.59 -25.48 -7.89
CA ALA A 138 -3.99 -24.72 -6.71
C ALA A 138 -5.48 -24.37 -6.78
N ARG A 139 -6.32 -25.17 -6.12
CA ARG A 139 -7.73 -24.81 -5.93
C ARG A 139 -7.79 -23.65 -4.95
N GLY A 140 -8.41 -22.54 -5.37
CA GLY A 140 -8.74 -21.45 -4.46
C GLY A 140 -9.48 -22.00 -3.24
N VAL A 141 -9.15 -21.51 -2.05
CA VAL A 141 -9.86 -21.90 -0.83
C VAL A 141 -11.35 -21.61 -1.07
N PRO A 142 -12.24 -22.61 -1.02
CA PRO A 142 -13.66 -22.36 -1.23
C PRO A 142 -14.14 -21.47 -0.09
N CYS A 143 -14.36 -20.18 -0.37
CA CYS A 143 -15.00 -19.28 0.58
C CYS A 143 -16.44 -19.78 0.78
N PRO A 144 -16.82 -20.20 2.01
CA PRO A 144 -18.19 -20.64 2.26
C PRO A 144 -19.15 -19.50 1.97
N ARG A 145 -20.18 -19.79 1.18
CA ARG A 145 -21.29 -18.89 0.91
C ARG A 145 -22.30 -19.08 2.06
N PHE A 146 -22.53 -18.05 2.85
CA PHE A 146 -23.65 -17.98 3.80
C PHE A 146 -24.75 -17.11 3.21
#